data_AF-A0A2T5J2J4-F1
#
_entry.id   AF-A0A2T5J2J4-F1
#
_cell.length_a   1.000
_cell.length_b   1.000
_cell.length_c   1.000
_cell.angle_alpha   90.00
_cell.angle_beta   90.00
_cell.angle_gamma   90.00
#
_symmetry.space_group_name_H-M   'P 1'
#
loop_
_entity.id
_entity.type
_entity.pdbx_description
1 polymer ?
#
loop_
_entity_poly.entity_id
_entity_poly.type
_entity_poly.pdbx_seq_one_letter_code
_entity_poly.pdbx_strand_id
1 'polypeptide(L)'
;MRVLWLSLIWLLQACSTSHPNIADTRLNSPQLSILAIGDSLTNGGKNNNYREPLAELTKLTVLNYGVGGQRSDHISARLGLRAIDVSAKAGFFIEGRNELSRIFPPPITSQGAKQITCQTLTHIQCEIQLVEKTYFLTLTESVNTQNLQLRTPLIDTTNSIGIIWVGRNNAAQTERVLSDIELIVNQFKHHQSSYLILTVLNGQGEGVNTGIHTKILELNRRLIATYGQQVLDIRQVLVDSYRQDDAVDINNYQQDIVPQSLRKDGLHLNAQGNQIVAQAIYNKLTALKLIQH
;
A
#
# COMPACT_ATOMS: atom_id res chain seq x y z
N MET A 1 47.22 70.45 -23.23
CA MET A 1 47.78 69.34 -24.02
C MET A 1 48.22 68.25 -23.03
N ARG A 2 47.51 67.10 -23.03
CA ARG A 2 47.75 65.79 -22.36
C ARG A 2 48.39 65.76 -20.95
N VAL A 3 47.66 65.44 -19.86
CA VAL A 3 47.11 64.13 -19.39
C VAL A 3 48.00 63.50 -18.30
N LEU A 4 47.48 63.37 -17.07
CA LEU A 4 47.45 62.19 -16.18
C LEU A 4 47.37 62.56 -14.70
N TRP A 5 46.84 61.59 -13.93
CA TRP A 5 46.76 61.46 -12.47
C TRP A 5 45.50 62.01 -11.81
N LEU A 6 44.60 61.08 -11.45
CA LEU A 6 44.15 60.99 -10.07
C LEU A 6 43.78 59.54 -9.73
N SER A 7 44.53 59.06 -8.74
CA SER A 7 44.57 57.74 -8.15
C SER A 7 43.33 57.44 -7.32
N LEU A 8 42.75 56.28 -7.57
CA LEU A 8 41.76 55.60 -6.73
C LEU A 8 42.52 54.66 -5.80
N ILE A 9 42.29 54.69 -4.47
CA ILE A 9 42.34 53.51 -3.57
C ILE A 9 41.96 53.90 -2.12
N TRP A 10 40.89 53.24 -1.67
CA TRP A 10 40.57 52.73 -0.33
C TRP A 10 40.55 53.63 0.91
N LEU A 11 39.40 53.57 1.63
CA LEU A 11 39.36 53.62 3.08
C LEU A 11 38.21 52.75 3.62
N LEU A 12 38.52 52.16 4.77
CA LEU A 12 37.86 51.07 5.47
C LEU A 12 36.68 51.49 6.36
N GLN A 13 35.95 50.46 6.78
CA GLN A 13 35.25 50.25 8.07
C GLN A 13 33.79 50.69 8.27
N ALA A 14 32.95 49.64 8.27
CA ALA A 14 31.96 49.23 9.27
C ALA A 14 30.97 50.25 9.86
N CYS A 15 29.68 50.00 9.67
CA CYS A 15 28.72 50.04 10.78
C CYS A 15 27.52 49.11 10.52
N SER A 16 27.07 48.48 11.59
CA SER A 16 26.04 47.46 11.71
C SER A 16 24.63 47.89 11.27
N THR A 17 23.90 46.98 10.64
CA THR A 17 22.44 46.87 10.82
C THR A 17 22.05 45.40 10.93
N SER A 18 21.48 45.06 12.07
CA SER A 18 20.80 43.81 12.37
C SER A 18 19.76 43.47 11.29
N HIS A 19 20.00 42.40 10.53
CA HIS A 19 18.91 41.74 9.82
C HIS A 19 18.19 40.80 10.78
N PRO A 20 16.85 40.83 10.83
CA PRO A 20 16.09 39.89 11.63
C PRO A 20 16.44 38.49 11.12
N ASN A 21 16.75 37.59 12.06
CA ASN A 21 16.81 36.17 11.81
C ASN A 21 15.56 35.78 11.02
N ILE A 22 15.73 35.46 9.74
CA ILE A 22 14.78 34.62 9.04
C ILE A 22 14.90 33.29 9.79
N ALA A 23 14.04 33.11 10.79
CA ALA A 23 13.77 31.82 11.34
C ALA A 23 13.50 30.91 10.14
N ASP A 24 14.34 29.89 10.00
CA ASP A 24 14.21 28.86 9.00
C ASP A 24 12.78 28.31 9.07
N THR A 25 11.91 28.75 8.16
CA THR A 25 10.52 28.29 8.04
C THR A 25 10.45 26.87 7.45
N ARG A 26 11.45 26.03 7.71
CA ARG A 26 11.41 24.57 7.50
C ARG A 26 10.49 23.84 8.48
N LEU A 27 9.60 24.55 9.18
CA LEU A 27 8.53 23.92 9.94
C LEU A 27 7.41 23.48 9.00
N ASN A 28 7.37 22.17 8.78
CA ASN A 28 6.23 21.38 8.30
C ASN A 28 6.02 21.25 6.78
N SER A 29 7.09 20.98 6.01
CA SER A 29 6.87 20.05 4.90
C SER A 29 6.64 18.66 5.51
N PRO A 30 5.57 17.91 5.15
CA PRO A 30 5.44 16.54 5.61
C PRO A 30 6.75 15.79 5.30
N GLN A 31 7.23 14.97 6.23
CA GLN A 31 8.37 14.11 5.95
C GLN A 31 7.92 13.02 4.97
N LEU A 32 8.75 12.69 3.98
CA LEU A 32 8.48 11.59 3.05
C LEU A 32 8.19 10.32 3.86
N SER A 33 7.09 9.63 3.55
CA SER A 33 6.70 8.39 4.20
C SER A 33 6.47 7.26 3.20
N ILE A 34 6.50 6.02 3.68
CA ILE A 34 6.16 4.85 2.89
C ILE A 34 4.79 4.33 3.33
N LEU A 35 3.86 4.18 2.37
CA LEU A 35 2.55 3.59 2.60
C LEU A 35 2.56 2.14 2.13
N ALA A 36 2.60 1.19 3.05
CA ALA A 36 2.60 -0.23 2.74
C ALA A 36 1.16 -0.75 2.62
N ILE A 37 0.68 -0.91 1.39
CA ILE A 37 -0.72 -1.23 1.05
C ILE A 37 -0.81 -2.69 0.63
N GLY A 38 -1.67 -3.47 1.31
CA GLY A 38 -1.87 -4.87 0.94
C GLY A 38 -2.77 -5.65 1.88
N ASP A 39 -2.53 -6.96 1.91
CA ASP A 39 -3.28 -7.93 2.70
C ASP A 39 -2.48 -8.44 3.92
N SER A 40 -2.58 -9.73 4.26
CA SER A 40 -1.84 -10.35 5.37
C SER A 40 -0.33 -10.38 5.14
N LEU A 41 0.15 -10.44 3.89
CA LEU A 41 1.58 -10.38 3.59
C LEU A 41 2.16 -8.99 3.90
N THR A 42 1.35 -7.94 3.76
CA THR A 42 1.71 -6.58 4.15
C THR A 42 1.52 -6.30 5.62
N ASN A 43 0.40 -6.74 6.20
CA ASN A 43 0.15 -6.59 7.62
C ASN A 43 1.22 -7.31 8.45
N GLY A 44 1.57 -8.55 8.06
CA GLY A 44 2.48 -9.39 8.82
C GLY A 44 2.05 -9.56 10.29
N GLY A 45 3.00 -9.93 11.14
CA GLY A 45 2.87 -9.88 12.61
C GLY A 45 3.90 -8.93 13.22
N LYS A 46 3.77 -8.66 14.52
CA LYS A 46 4.80 -7.96 15.29
C LYS A 46 6.13 -8.70 15.14
N ASN A 47 7.20 -8.00 14.76
CA ASN A 47 8.53 -8.59 14.51
C ASN A 47 8.56 -9.65 13.41
N ASN A 48 7.52 -9.73 12.57
CA ASN A 48 7.46 -10.65 11.43
C ASN A 48 6.72 -9.98 10.27
N ASN A 49 7.30 -8.90 9.78
CA ASN A 49 6.84 -8.12 8.65
C ASN A 49 8.07 -7.46 7.98
N TYR A 50 7.99 -7.17 6.68
CA TYR A 50 9.08 -6.49 5.97
C TYR A 50 9.17 -4.99 6.29
N ARG A 51 8.12 -4.42 6.89
CA ARG A 51 7.98 -2.97 7.09
C ARG A 51 8.97 -2.44 8.13
N GLU A 52 9.18 -3.18 9.22
CA GLU A 52 10.16 -2.86 10.25
C GLU A 52 11.60 -2.79 9.70
N PRO A 53 12.17 -3.84 9.08
CA PRO A 53 13.50 -3.75 8.49
C PRO A 53 13.58 -2.75 7.34
N LEU A 54 12.51 -2.55 6.57
CA LEU A 54 12.48 -1.52 5.53
C LEU A 54 12.58 -0.11 6.14
N ALA A 55 11.91 0.16 7.26
CA ALA A 55 12.03 1.43 7.98
C ALA A 55 13.46 1.65 8.47
N GLU A 56 14.12 0.61 8.97
CA GLU A 56 15.52 0.67 9.39
C GLU A 56 16.48 0.96 8.23
N LEU A 57 16.28 0.33 7.07
CA LEU A 57 17.09 0.52 5.87
C LEU A 57 16.91 1.91 5.25
N THR A 58 15.67 2.40 5.19
CA THR A 58 15.32 3.66 4.52
C THR A 58 15.42 4.89 5.42
N LYS A 59 15.38 4.70 6.75
CA LYS A 59 15.17 5.78 7.74
C LYS A 59 13.87 6.56 7.55
N LEU A 60 12.91 6.00 6.81
CA LEU A 60 11.58 6.57 6.61
C LEU A 60 10.55 5.89 7.50
N THR A 61 9.50 6.63 7.85
CA THR A 61 8.32 6.04 8.49
C THR A 61 7.59 5.14 7.50
N VAL A 62 7.38 3.87 7.86
CA VAL A 62 6.61 2.90 7.06
C VAL A 62 5.26 2.64 7.72
N LEU A 63 4.19 3.22 7.15
CA LEU A 63 2.83 3.12 7.66
C LEU A 63 2.15 1.83 7.16
N ASN A 64 1.49 1.12 8.08
CA ASN A 64 0.77 -0.11 7.75
C ASN A 64 -0.62 0.19 7.20
N TYR A 65 -0.82 -0.09 5.92
CA TYR A 65 -2.14 -0.18 5.28
C TYR A 65 -2.47 -1.62 4.88
N GLY A 66 -1.77 -2.61 5.43
CA GLY A 66 -2.06 -4.04 5.26
C GLY A 66 -3.19 -4.51 6.18
N VAL A 67 -4.13 -5.30 5.66
CA VAL A 67 -5.17 -5.96 6.48
C VAL A 67 -5.35 -7.41 6.06
N GLY A 68 -5.25 -8.32 7.02
CA GLY A 68 -5.36 -9.75 6.77
C GLY A 68 -6.69 -10.18 6.13
N GLY A 69 -6.58 -11.10 5.17
CA GLY A 69 -7.73 -11.67 4.45
C GLY A 69 -8.43 -10.73 3.47
N GLN A 70 -7.92 -9.51 3.23
CA GLN A 70 -8.49 -8.62 2.24
C GLN A 70 -8.11 -9.03 0.81
N ARG A 71 -9.10 -9.03 -0.08
CA ARG A 71 -8.90 -9.06 -1.53
C ARG A 71 -8.62 -7.65 -2.05
N SER A 72 -8.18 -7.53 -3.30
CA SER A 72 -7.88 -6.23 -3.92
C SER A 72 -9.07 -5.25 -3.92
N ASP A 73 -10.29 -5.76 -4.00
CA ASP A 73 -11.51 -4.96 -3.98
C ASP A 73 -11.88 -4.43 -2.59
N HIS A 74 -11.66 -5.24 -1.55
CA HIS A 74 -11.80 -4.81 -0.16
C HIS A 74 -10.82 -3.67 0.15
N ILE A 75 -9.56 -3.82 -0.30
CA ILE A 75 -8.51 -2.81 -0.11
C ILE A 75 -8.92 -1.53 -0.82
N SER A 76 -9.29 -1.59 -2.10
CA SER A 76 -9.68 -0.40 -2.87
C SER A 76 -10.90 0.32 -2.27
N ALA A 77 -11.88 -0.41 -1.73
CA ALA A 77 -13.01 0.19 -1.03
C ALA A 77 -12.60 0.83 0.30
N ARG A 78 -11.71 0.20 1.08
CA ARG A 78 -11.20 0.78 2.33
C ARG A 78 -10.40 2.06 2.11
N LEU A 79 -9.74 2.19 0.96
CA LEU A 79 -8.97 3.38 0.58
C LEU A 79 -9.83 4.47 -0.09
N GLY A 80 -11.16 4.31 -0.13
CA GLY A 80 -12.10 5.26 -0.74
C GLY A 80 -12.14 5.24 -2.27
N LEU A 81 -11.32 4.39 -2.90
CA LEU A 81 -11.14 4.35 -4.36
C LEU A 81 -12.31 3.67 -5.07
N ARG A 82 -12.98 2.74 -4.40
CA ARG A 82 -14.20 2.09 -4.88
C ARG A 82 -15.43 2.48 -4.07
N ALA A 83 -16.54 2.62 -4.78
CA ALA A 83 -17.86 2.66 -4.16
C ALA A 83 -18.19 1.30 -3.54
N ILE A 84 -18.98 1.35 -2.47
CA ILE A 84 -19.48 0.21 -1.71
C ILE A 84 -21.00 0.22 -1.85
N ASP A 85 -21.55 -0.83 -2.43
CA ASP A 85 -22.98 -1.04 -2.52
C ASP A 85 -23.48 -1.72 -1.24
N VAL A 86 -24.49 -1.15 -0.61
CA VAL A 86 -25.14 -1.71 0.59
C VAL A 86 -26.64 -1.85 0.40
N SER A 87 -27.22 -2.86 1.05
CA SER A 87 -28.68 -3.07 1.08
C SER A 87 -29.16 -3.18 2.53
N ALA A 88 -30.23 -2.44 2.86
CA ALA A 88 -30.84 -2.49 4.17
C ALA A 88 -31.57 -3.82 4.39
N LYS A 89 -31.42 -4.44 5.55
CA LYS A 89 -32.17 -5.67 5.90
C LYS A 89 -33.66 -5.40 6.14
N ALA A 90 -33.99 -4.23 6.69
CA ALA A 90 -35.37 -3.82 6.99
C ALA A 90 -36.13 -3.21 5.80
N GLY A 91 -35.50 -3.11 4.62
CA GLY A 91 -36.13 -2.59 3.41
C GLY A 91 -36.05 -1.06 3.21
N PHE A 92 -35.60 -0.28 4.19
CA PHE A 92 -35.20 1.11 3.99
C PHE A 92 -34.17 1.50 5.06
N PHE A 93 -33.42 2.57 4.80
CA PHE A 93 -32.46 3.09 5.75
C PHE A 93 -33.09 4.17 6.65
N ILE A 94 -32.96 4.01 7.96
CA ILE A 94 -33.36 5.01 8.95
C ILE A 94 -32.14 5.74 9.51
N GLU A 95 -32.37 6.89 10.12
CA GLU A 95 -31.39 7.54 10.98
C GLU A 95 -30.96 6.58 12.11
N GLY A 96 -29.66 6.58 12.43
CA GLY A 96 -29.08 5.65 13.36
C GLY A 96 -28.69 4.32 12.71
N ARG A 97 -28.72 3.24 13.50
CA ARG A 97 -28.08 1.97 13.15
C ARG A 97 -29.00 1.07 12.33
N ASN A 98 -28.53 0.66 11.16
CA ASN A 98 -29.21 -0.24 10.24
C ASN A 98 -28.42 -1.54 10.08
N GLU A 99 -29.06 -2.70 10.20
CA GLU A 99 -28.45 -3.97 9.80
C GLU A 99 -28.43 -4.10 8.27
N LEU A 100 -27.30 -4.53 7.71
CA LEU A 100 -27.15 -4.72 6.27
C LEU A 100 -27.46 -6.18 5.88
N SER A 101 -28.31 -6.36 4.87
CA SER A 101 -28.49 -7.65 4.20
C SER A 101 -27.39 -7.92 3.17
N ARG A 102 -26.77 -6.86 2.65
CA ARG A 102 -25.65 -6.93 1.69
C ARG A 102 -24.68 -5.78 1.91
N ILE A 103 -23.40 -6.07 1.72
CA ILE A 103 -22.32 -5.10 1.55
C ILE A 103 -21.32 -5.63 0.52
N PHE A 104 -20.97 -4.82 -0.48
CA PHE A 104 -20.00 -5.23 -1.49
C PHE A 104 -19.29 -4.05 -2.18
N PRO A 105 -17.95 -4.10 -2.32
CA PRO A 105 -17.03 -4.95 -1.58
C PRO A 105 -16.95 -4.50 -0.10
N PRO A 106 -16.84 -5.40 0.89
CA PRO A 106 -16.71 -5.00 2.29
C PRO A 106 -15.34 -4.34 2.56
N PRO A 107 -15.29 -3.10 3.11
CA PRO A 107 -14.03 -2.40 3.40
C PRO A 107 -13.34 -2.88 4.68
N ILE A 108 -14.06 -3.57 5.57
CA ILE A 108 -13.57 -4.10 6.86
C ILE A 108 -13.66 -5.63 6.88
N THR A 109 -12.75 -6.27 7.62
CA THR A 109 -12.73 -7.73 7.81
C THR A 109 -12.51 -8.08 9.27
N SER A 110 -12.57 -9.38 9.61
CA SER A 110 -12.31 -9.85 10.98
C SER A 110 -10.91 -9.54 11.49
N GLN A 111 -9.94 -9.24 10.61
CA GLN A 111 -8.54 -8.98 10.97
C GLN A 111 -8.15 -7.49 10.93
N GLY A 112 -9.09 -6.60 10.57
CA GLY A 112 -8.85 -5.16 10.51
C GLY A 112 -9.66 -4.37 11.53
N ALA A 113 -9.80 -3.07 11.27
CA ALA A 113 -10.68 -2.19 12.04
C ALA A 113 -12.11 -2.73 12.07
N LYS A 114 -12.80 -2.53 13.20
CA LYS A 114 -14.20 -2.97 13.41
C LYS A 114 -15.21 -1.92 13.00
N GLN A 115 -14.76 -0.70 12.74
CA GLN A 115 -15.57 0.40 12.26
C GLN A 115 -14.75 1.24 11.28
N ILE A 116 -15.45 1.86 10.32
CA ILE A 116 -14.86 2.82 9.39
C ILE A 116 -15.91 3.87 9.03
N THR A 117 -15.49 5.13 9.00
CA THR A 117 -16.34 6.21 8.53
C THR A 117 -16.56 6.11 7.02
N CYS A 118 -17.68 6.64 6.56
CA CYS A 118 -18.05 6.67 5.17
C CYS A 118 -18.95 7.88 4.88
N GLN A 119 -19.23 8.08 3.60
CA GLN A 119 -20.19 9.05 3.12
C GLN A 119 -21.03 8.42 2.00
N THR A 120 -22.32 8.75 1.93
CA THR A 120 -23.16 8.42 0.76
C THR A 120 -22.78 9.31 -0.43
N LEU A 121 -23.23 8.95 -1.63
CA LEU A 121 -23.10 9.84 -2.81
C LEU A 121 -23.88 11.16 -2.68
N THR A 122 -24.87 11.21 -1.79
CA THR A 122 -25.63 12.42 -1.45
C THR A 122 -25.04 13.16 -0.25
N HIS A 123 -23.79 12.86 0.12
CA HIS A 123 -23.02 13.50 1.17
C HIS A 123 -23.47 13.28 2.62
N ILE A 124 -24.36 12.32 2.87
CA ILE A 124 -24.77 11.92 4.22
C ILE A 124 -23.61 11.16 4.89
N GLN A 125 -23.22 11.59 6.09
CA GLN A 125 -22.16 10.94 6.86
C GLN A 125 -22.63 9.60 7.41
N CYS A 126 -21.74 8.62 7.41
CA CYS A 126 -22.04 7.29 7.90
C CYS A 126 -20.87 6.59 8.57
N GLU A 127 -21.18 5.52 9.31
CA GLU A 127 -20.18 4.59 9.84
C GLU A 127 -20.59 3.16 9.49
N ILE A 128 -19.67 2.39 8.92
CA ILE A 128 -19.83 0.94 8.72
C ILE A 128 -19.17 0.25 9.90
N GLN A 129 -19.90 -0.64 10.57
CA GLN A 129 -19.41 -1.45 11.68
C GLN A 129 -19.57 -2.94 11.39
N LEU A 130 -18.56 -3.75 11.75
CA LEU A 130 -18.63 -5.22 11.72
C LEU A 130 -18.66 -5.73 13.17
N VAL A 131 -19.80 -6.30 13.57
CA VAL A 131 -19.97 -6.95 14.87
C VAL A 131 -20.14 -8.44 14.62
N GLU A 132 -19.20 -9.23 15.14
CA GLU A 132 -19.06 -10.66 14.85
C GLU A 132 -18.93 -10.94 13.35
N LYS A 133 -20.05 -11.19 12.66
CA LYS A 133 -20.14 -11.46 11.22
C LYS A 133 -21.21 -10.62 10.52
N THR A 134 -21.82 -9.68 11.24
CA THR A 134 -22.92 -8.85 10.74
C THR A 134 -22.46 -7.42 10.55
N TYR A 135 -22.79 -6.86 9.39
CA TYR A 135 -22.50 -5.46 9.08
C TYR A 135 -23.65 -4.56 9.47
N PHE A 136 -23.29 -3.42 10.03
CA PHE A 136 -24.20 -2.34 10.35
C PHE A 136 -23.76 -1.06 9.66
N LEU A 137 -24.73 -0.24 9.26
CA LEU A 137 -24.53 1.11 8.77
C LEU A 137 -25.24 2.08 9.69
N THR A 138 -24.49 2.96 10.35
CA THR A 138 -25.04 4.08 11.09
C THR A 138 -25.12 5.28 10.17
N LEU A 139 -26.31 5.86 9.99
CA LEU A 139 -26.53 7.08 9.21
C LEU A 139 -26.88 8.24 10.14
N THR A 140 -26.47 9.46 9.75
CA THR A 140 -26.91 10.68 10.45
C THR A 140 -28.32 11.13 10.07
N GLU A 141 -28.89 10.58 9.00
CA GLU A 141 -30.20 10.94 8.48
C GLU A 141 -30.87 9.72 7.81
N SER A 142 -32.21 9.68 7.79
CA SER A 142 -32.96 8.61 7.12
C SER A 142 -32.88 8.73 5.60
N VAL A 143 -32.84 7.60 4.88
CA VAL A 143 -32.89 7.58 3.41
C VAL A 143 -33.91 6.56 2.93
N ASN A 144 -34.93 7.05 2.22
CA ASN A 144 -36.04 6.23 1.72
C ASN A 144 -35.65 5.40 0.49
N THR A 145 -34.71 4.46 0.66
CA THR A 145 -34.25 3.52 -0.37
C THR A 145 -33.80 2.22 0.28
N GLN A 146 -33.92 1.12 -0.47
CA GLN A 146 -33.36 -0.18 -0.08
C GLN A 146 -31.84 -0.25 -0.25
N ASN A 147 -31.30 0.52 -1.19
CA ASN A 147 -29.91 0.41 -1.63
C ASN A 147 -29.21 1.76 -1.58
N LEU A 148 -27.98 1.78 -1.11
CA LEU A 148 -27.10 2.95 -1.09
C LEU A 148 -25.74 2.62 -1.68
N GLN A 149 -25.11 3.65 -2.24
CA GLN A 149 -23.69 3.64 -2.55
C GLN A 149 -22.95 4.54 -1.57
N LEU A 150 -21.89 3.97 -0.99
CA LEU A 150 -21.04 4.60 0.01
C LEU A 150 -19.61 4.71 -0.51
N ARG A 151 -18.84 5.61 0.07
CA ARG A 151 -17.38 5.65 -0.05
C ARG A 151 -16.77 5.87 1.32
N THR A 152 -15.66 5.21 1.62
CA THR A 152 -14.83 5.58 2.77
C THR A 152 -13.99 6.81 2.41
N PRO A 153 -13.37 7.49 3.39
CA PRO A 153 -12.42 8.55 3.13
C PRO A 153 -11.30 8.09 2.18
N LEU A 154 -10.95 8.97 1.24
CA LEU A 154 -9.80 8.73 0.36
C LEU A 154 -8.52 8.68 1.19
N ILE A 155 -7.65 7.72 0.86
CA ILE A 155 -6.29 7.71 1.40
C ILE A 155 -5.52 8.95 0.94
N ASP A 156 -4.87 9.63 1.88
CA ASP A 156 -3.89 10.66 1.57
C ASP A 156 -2.56 10.01 1.17
N THR A 157 -2.15 10.25 -0.07
CA THR A 157 -0.89 9.76 -0.63
C THR A 157 0.12 10.88 -0.85
N THR A 158 -0.18 12.10 -0.38
CA THR A 158 0.69 13.26 -0.54
C THR A 158 2.06 12.99 0.08
N ASN A 159 3.13 13.32 -0.66
CA ASN A 159 4.51 13.19 -0.20
C ASN A 159 4.82 11.80 0.38
N SER A 160 4.49 10.76 -0.39
CA SER A 160 4.70 9.38 0.02
C SER A 160 5.18 8.49 -1.12
N ILE A 161 5.69 7.30 -0.75
CA ILE A 161 5.97 6.20 -1.66
C ILE A 161 5.00 5.06 -1.33
N GLY A 162 4.17 4.65 -2.29
CA GLY A 162 3.28 3.50 -2.13
C GLY A 162 4.01 2.19 -2.40
N ILE A 163 4.07 1.29 -1.43
CA ILE A 163 4.43 -0.12 -1.66
C ILE A 163 3.14 -0.92 -1.79
N ILE A 164 2.80 -1.31 -3.02
CA ILE A 164 1.52 -1.91 -3.37
C ILE A 164 1.72 -3.42 -3.53
N TRP A 165 1.29 -4.20 -2.53
CA TRP A 165 1.32 -5.65 -2.56
C TRP A 165 -0.08 -6.23 -2.40
N VAL A 166 -0.81 -6.23 -3.52
CA VAL A 166 -2.26 -6.42 -3.57
C VAL A 166 -2.60 -7.56 -4.53
N GLY A 167 -3.59 -8.38 -4.16
CA GLY A 167 -4.21 -9.34 -5.06
C GLY A 167 -4.02 -10.81 -4.68
N ARG A 168 -3.27 -11.13 -3.61
CA ARG A 168 -3.02 -12.54 -3.25
C ARG A 168 -4.30 -13.31 -2.95
N ASN A 169 -5.25 -12.70 -2.25
CA ASN A 169 -6.51 -13.35 -1.86
C ASN A 169 -7.54 -13.46 -3.01
N ASN A 170 -7.22 -12.95 -4.20
CA ASN A 170 -8.07 -13.06 -5.39
C ASN A 170 -7.28 -13.11 -6.69
N ALA A 171 -6.10 -13.73 -6.66
CA ALA A 171 -5.19 -13.78 -7.80
C ALA A 171 -5.81 -14.42 -9.06
N ALA A 172 -6.78 -15.32 -8.88
CA ALA A 172 -7.54 -15.93 -9.98
C ALA A 172 -8.48 -14.94 -10.70
N GLN A 173 -8.78 -13.77 -10.10
CA GLN A 173 -9.59 -12.70 -10.70
C GLN A 173 -8.69 -11.61 -11.31
N THR A 174 -7.82 -12.00 -12.25
CA THR A 174 -6.76 -11.15 -12.81
C THR A 174 -7.22 -9.74 -13.19
N GLU A 175 -8.31 -9.60 -13.96
CA GLU A 175 -8.81 -8.28 -14.37
C GLU A 175 -9.24 -7.42 -13.18
N ARG A 176 -9.85 -8.04 -12.17
CA ARG A 176 -10.28 -7.32 -10.97
C ARG A 176 -9.06 -6.79 -10.23
N VAL A 177 -8.05 -7.63 -10.00
CA VAL A 177 -6.81 -7.22 -9.34
C VAL A 177 -6.10 -6.10 -10.09
N LEU A 178 -6.00 -6.20 -11.42
CA LEU A 178 -5.35 -5.17 -12.23
C LEU A 178 -6.10 -3.83 -12.16
N SER A 179 -7.43 -3.83 -12.29
CA SER A 179 -8.23 -2.61 -12.16
C SER A 179 -8.18 -2.01 -10.74
N ASP A 180 -8.08 -2.84 -9.71
CA ASP A 180 -7.89 -2.39 -8.32
C ASP A 180 -6.52 -1.72 -8.12
N ILE A 181 -5.45 -2.33 -8.63
CA ILE A 181 -4.10 -1.76 -8.55
C ILE A 181 -4.01 -0.45 -9.34
N GLU A 182 -4.66 -0.37 -10.51
CA GLU A 182 -4.72 0.86 -11.29
C GLU A 182 -5.35 2.02 -10.52
N LEU A 183 -6.46 1.77 -9.80
CA LEU A 183 -7.07 2.79 -8.94
C LEU A 183 -6.10 3.29 -7.87
N ILE A 184 -5.35 2.39 -7.23
CA ILE A 184 -4.36 2.75 -6.20
C ILE A 184 -3.23 3.57 -6.84
N VAL A 185 -2.68 3.11 -7.96
CA VAL A 185 -1.61 3.81 -8.69
C VAL A 185 -2.04 5.21 -9.11
N ASN A 186 -3.26 5.37 -9.62
CA ASN A 186 -3.80 6.66 -10.04
C ASN A 186 -3.91 7.65 -8.87
N GLN A 187 -4.16 7.17 -7.65
CA GLN A 187 -4.15 8.02 -6.45
C GLN A 187 -2.74 8.56 -6.12
N PHE A 188 -1.68 7.76 -6.29
CA PHE A 188 -0.31 8.24 -6.12
C PHE A 188 0.06 9.23 -7.23
N LYS A 189 -0.27 8.93 -8.49
CA LYS A 189 -0.03 9.83 -9.62
C LYS A 189 -0.73 11.18 -9.46
N HIS A 190 -1.97 11.19 -8.96
CA HIS A 190 -2.75 12.40 -8.73
C HIS A 190 -2.03 13.39 -7.79
N HIS A 191 -1.39 12.87 -6.73
CA HIS A 191 -0.60 13.68 -5.79
C HIS A 191 0.88 13.81 -6.18
N GLN A 192 1.25 13.42 -7.42
CA GLN A 192 2.64 13.42 -7.90
C GLN A 192 3.60 12.59 -7.01
N SER A 193 3.04 11.61 -6.29
CA SER A 193 3.75 10.70 -5.41
C SER A 193 4.22 9.46 -6.17
N SER A 194 5.22 8.79 -5.61
CA SER A 194 5.83 7.61 -6.24
C SER A 194 5.22 6.30 -5.74
N TYR A 195 5.42 5.22 -6.47
CA TYR A 195 4.93 3.90 -6.08
C TYR A 195 5.83 2.79 -6.61
N LEU A 196 5.76 1.64 -5.95
CA LEU A 196 6.36 0.37 -6.34
C LEU A 196 5.32 -0.74 -6.13
N ILE A 197 5.10 -1.55 -7.16
CA ILE A 197 4.20 -2.71 -7.13
C ILE A 197 5.02 -3.98 -6.87
N LEU A 198 4.53 -4.84 -5.99
CA LEU A 198 5.11 -6.14 -5.71
C LEU A 198 4.28 -7.25 -6.37
N THR A 199 4.96 -8.21 -7.02
CA THR A 199 4.30 -9.41 -7.56
C THR A 199 3.69 -10.28 -6.46
N VAL A 200 2.61 -10.97 -6.79
CA VAL A 200 1.88 -11.86 -5.86
C VAL A 200 2.63 -13.17 -5.68
N LEU A 201 2.69 -13.66 -4.44
CA LEU A 201 3.34 -14.92 -4.08
C LEU A 201 2.44 -16.13 -4.33
N ASN A 202 3.05 -17.25 -4.71
CA ASN A 202 2.49 -18.58 -4.54
C ASN A 202 3.10 -19.26 -3.31
N GLY A 203 2.37 -20.20 -2.72
CA GLY A 203 2.74 -20.92 -1.50
C GLY A 203 2.79 -22.44 -1.66
N GLN A 204 2.75 -23.14 -0.53
CA GLN A 204 2.71 -24.60 -0.47
C GLN A 204 1.53 -25.16 -1.27
N GLY A 205 1.82 -26.13 -2.14
CA GLY A 205 0.80 -26.76 -2.99
C GLY A 205 0.37 -25.91 -4.19
N GLU A 206 0.99 -24.75 -4.42
CA GLU A 206 0.71 -23.83 -5.53
C GLU A 206 1.90 -23.74 -6.49
N GLY A 207 2.57 -24.86 -6.73
CA GLY A 207 3.70 -24.96 -7.66
C GLY A 207 3.29 -25.19 -9.11
N VAL A 208 4.26 -25.50 -9.95
CA VAL A 208 4.09 -25.84 -11.37
C VAL A 208 2.93 -26.82 -11.60
N ASN A 209 2.25 -26.67 -12.73
CA ASN A 209 1.07 -27.46 -13.14
C ASN A 209 -0.20 -27.30 -12.28
N THR A 210 -0.23 -26.35 -11.34
CA THR A 210 -1.47 -26.00 -10.63
C THR A 210 -2.19 -24.84 -11.31
N GLY A 211 -3.52 -24.81 -11.24
CA GLY A 211 -4.34 -23.75 -11.83
C GLY A 211 -4.07 -22.38 -11.20
N ILE A 212 -3.85 -22.35 -9.88
CA ILE A 212 -3.57 -21.12 -9.14
C ILE A 212 -2.18 -20.57 -9.46
N HIS A 213 -1.16 -21.43 -9.63
CA HIS A 213 0.17 -21.03 -10.09
C HIS A 213 0.12 -20.35 -11.44
N THR A 214 -0.56 -20.97 -12.41
CA THR A 214 -0.79 -20.38 -13.74
C THR A 214 -1.42 -18.99 -13.64
N LYS A 215 -2.43 -18.80 -12.77
CA LYS A 215 -3.11 -17.51 -12.59
C LYS A 215 -2.23 -16.46 -11.91
N ILE A 216 -1.43 -16.84 -10.92
CA ILE A 216 -0.46 -15.95 -10.27
C ILE A 216 0.61 -15.49 -11.26
N LEU A 217 1.18 -16.41 -12.05
CA LEU A 217 2.17 -16.06 -13.07
C LEU A 217 1.56 -15.18 -14.17
N GLU A 218 0.32 -15.44 -14.59
CA GLU A 218 -0.41 -14.59 -15.54
C GLU A 218 -0.58 -13.16 -15.00
N LEU A 219 -1.05 -13.01 -13.76
CA LEU A 219 -1.21 -11.73 -13.10
C LEU A 219 0.13 -10.99 -12.99
N ASN A 220 1.17 -11.65 -12.48
CA ASN A 220 2.49 -11.05 -12.28
C ASN A 220 3.12 -10.60 -13.60
N ARG A 221 3.03 -11.41 -14.65
CA ARG A 221 3.49 -11.03 -15.98
C ARG A 221 2.75 -9.81 -16.52
N ARG A 222 1.44 -9.71 -16.28
CA ARG A 222 0.66 -8.52 -16.69
C ARG A 222 1.03 -7.28 -15.89
N LEU A 223 1.30 -7.40 -14.58
CA LEU A 223 1.82 -6.29 -13.78
C LEU A 223 3.15 -5.79 -14.34
N ILE A 224 4.10 -6.69 -14.60
CA ILE A 224 5.42 -6.36 -15.16
C ILE A 224 5.28 -5.70 -16.54
N ALA A 225 4.43 -6.26 -17.42
CA ALA A 225 4.21 -5.70 -18.75
C ALA A 225 3.57 -4.29 -18.71
N THR A 226 2.63 -4.05 -17.79
CA THR A 226 1.91 -2.78 -17.68
C THR A 226 2.73 -1.68 -17.00
N TYR A 227 3.47 -2.02 -15.92
CA TYR A 227 4.11 -1.03 -15.05
C TYR A 227 5.63 -1.03 -15.12
N GLY A 228 6.25 -1.96 -15.84
CA GLY A 228 7.68 -1.95 -16.16
C GLY A 228 8.59 -1.83 -14.94
N GLN A 229 9.40 -0.78 -14.90
CA GLN A 229 10.40 -0.58 -13.84
C GLN A 229 9.78 -0.36 -12.46
N GLN A 230 8.49 -0.03 -12.38
CA GLN A 230 7.73 0.23 -11.16
C GLN A 230 7.17 -1.08 -10.57
N VAL A 231 7.60 -2.22 -11.09
CA VAL A 231 7.35 -3.54 -10.51
C VAL A 231 8.65 -4.12 -9.96
N LEU A 232 8.56 -4.69 -8.77
CA LEU A 232 9.55 -5.61 -8.21
C LEU A 232 8.95 -7.02 -8.26
N ASP A 233 9.60 -7.92 -9.02
CA ASP A 233 9.21 -9.33 -9.05
C ASP A 233 9.66 -10.04 -7.77
N ILE A 234 9.04 -9.68 -6.65
CA ILE A 234 9.40 -10.19 -5.33
C ILE A 234 9.16 -11.69 -5.21
N ARG A 235 8.19 -12.23 -5.97
CA ARG A 235 7.97 -13.68 -6.05
C ARG A 235 9.22 -14.40 -6.53
N GLN A 236 9.78 -13.97 -7.66
CA GLN A 236 10.98 -14.59 -8.22
C GLN A 236 12.18 -14.42 -7.29
N VAL A 237 12.37 -13.22 -6.71
CA VAL A 237 13.43 -12.97 -5.72
C VAL A 237 13.38 -13.97 -4.56
N LEU A 238 12.19 -14.26 -4.04
CA LEU A 238 12.02 -15.22 -2.94
C LEU A 238 12.23 -16.67 -3.39
N VAL A 239 11.75 -17.06 -4.58
CA VAL A 239 12.00 -18.39 -5.15
C VAL A 239 13.49 -18.65 -5.33
N ASP A 240 14.22 -17.67 -5.88
CA ASP A 240 15.66 -17.77 -6.14
C ASP A 240 16.51 -17.73 -4.85
N SER A 241 15.91 -17.38 -3.72
CA SER A 241 16.57 -17.34 -2.40
C SER A 241 16.54 -18.70 -1.67
N TYR A 242 16.31 -19.80 -2.40
CA TYR A 242 16.32 -21.14 -1.84
C TYR A 242 17.70 -21.54 -1.30
N ARG A 243 17.70 -22.34 -0.23
CA ARG A 243 18.92 -22.90 0.34
C ARG A 243 19.41 -24.11 -0.46
N GLN A 244 20.62 -24.03 -1.00
CA GLN A 244 21.23 -25.13 -1.77
C GLN A 244 21.67 -26.32 -0.89
N ASP A 245 21.75 -26.14 0.42
CA ASP A 245 22.06 -27.18 1.40
C ASP A 245 20.80 -27.85 1.98
N ASP A 246 19.61 -27.44 1.57
CA ASP A 246 18.33 -27.95 2.06
C ASP A 246 17.52 -28.57 0.90
N ALA A 247 17.31 -29.89 0.99
CA ALA A 247 16.60 -30.65 -0.04
C ALA A 247 15.13 -30.21 -0.23
N VAL A 248 14.48 -29.70 0.82
CA VAL A 248 13.08 -29.22 0.73
C VAL A 248 13.03 -27.92 -0.05
N ASP A 249 13.97 -27.02 0.21
CA ASP A 249 14.11 -25.75 -0.52
C ASP A 249 14.48 -25.98 -1.99
N ILE A 250 15.40 -26.91 -2.29
CA ILE A 250 15.70 -27.31 -3.66
C ILE A 250 14.44 -27.81 -4.39
N ASN A 251 13.64 -28.67 -3.74
CA ASN A 251 12.39 -29.13 -4.32
C ASN A 251 11.38 -27.99 -4.49
N ASN A 252 11.27 -27.06 -3.53
CA ASN A 252 10.40 -25.88 -3.66
C ASN A 252 10.82 -25.01 -4.85
N TYR A 253 12.12 -24.73 -5.00
CA TYR A 253 12.67 -24.01 -6.15
C TYR A 253 12.34 -24.70 -7.48
N GLN A 254 12.53 -26.03 -7.58
CA GLN A 254 12.18 -26.80 -8.78
C GLN A 254 10.68 -26.78 -9.09
N GLN A 255 9.83 -26.67 -8.07
CA GLN A 255 8.38 -26.54 -8.21
C GLN A 255 7.92 -25.08 -8.36
N ASP A 256 8.85 -24.13 -8.45
CA ASP A 256 8.58 -22.70 -8.53
C ASP A 256 7.76 -22.16 -7.35
N ILE A 257 8.01 -22.69 -6.14
CA ILE A 257 7.34 -22.35 -4.88
C ILE A 257 8.31 -21.55 -4.01
N VAL A 258 7.80 -20.52 -3.33
CA VAL A 258 8.59 -19.80 -2.31
C VAL A 258 9.09 -20.80 -1.26
N PRO A 259 10.41 -20.89 -1.02
CA PRO A 259 11.02 -21.92 -0.19
C PRO A 259 10.41 -22.02 1.21
N GLN A 260 10.29 -23.25 1.73
CA GLN A 260 9.73 -23.50 3.05
C GLN A 260 10.57 -22.81 4.14
N SER A 261 11.89 -22.74 3.97
CA SER A 261 12.78 -22.05 4.91
C SER A 261 12.49 -20.56 5.06
N LEU A 262 11.78 -19.94 4.10
CA LEU A 262 11.41 -18.52 4.11
C LEU A 262 9.96 -18.29 4.56
N ARG A 263 9.20 -19.35 4.80
CA ARG A 263 7.79 -19.29 5.22
C ARG A 263 7.62 -19.72 6.66
N LYS A 264 6.63 -19.15 7.35
CA LYS A 264 6.20 -19.58 8.69
C LYS A 264 5.06 -20.61 8.61
N ASP A 265 4.31 -20.59 7.51
CA ASP A 265 3.17 -21.46 7.23
C ASP A 265 3.09 -21.74 5.71
N GLY A 266 1.93 -22.19 5.22
CA GLY A 266 1.72 -22.47 3.80
C GLY A 266 1.95 -21.29 2.84
N LEU A 267 1.94 -20.03 3.32
CA LEU A 267 2.03 -18.85 2.46
C LEU A 267 2.83 -17.70 3.08
N HIS A 268 2.60 -17.39 4.36
CA HIS A 268 3.16 -16.21 4.98
C HIS A 268 4.65 -16.38 5.28
N LEU A 269 5.39 -15.30 5.06
CA LEU A 269 6.83 -15.28 5.30
C LEU A 269 7.17 -15.32 6.79
N ASN A 270 8.32 -15.89 7.11
CA ASN A 270 8.97 -15.74 8.40
C ASN A 270 9.90 -14.51 8.41
N ALA A 271 10.67 -14.33 9.49
CA ALA A 271 11.55 -13.17 9.63
C ALA A 271 12.60 -13.08 8.50
N GLN A 272 13.20 -14.20 8.10
CA GLN A 272 14.18 -14.25 7.02
C GLN A 272 13.57 -13.88 5.67
N GLY A 273 12.40 -14.45 5.34
CA GLY A 273 11.68 -14.08 4.12
C GLY A 273 11.32 -12.60 4.09
N ASN A 274 10.83 -12.05 5.20
CA ASN A 274 10.52 -10.62 5.30
C ASN A 274 11.76 -9.71 5.19
N GLN A 275 12.92 -10.16 5.68
CA GLN A 275 14.19 -9.44 5.52
C GLN A 275 14.59 -9.34 4.05
N ILE A 276 14.44 -10.43 3.29
CA ILE A 276 14.70 -10.44 1.84
C ILE A 276 13.77 -9.47 1.12
N VAL A 277 12.48 -9.46 1.46
CA VAL A 277 11.51 -8.50 0.90
C VAL A 277 11.92 -7.06 1.18
N ALA A 278 12.27 -6.73 2.43
CA ALA A 278 12.70 -5.39 2.80
C ALA A 278 13.94 -4.94 2.03
N GLN A 279 14.95 -5.80 1.94
CA GLN A 279 16.17 -5.51 1.19
C GLN A 279 15.91 -5.31 -0.31
N ALA A 280 15.09 -6.16 -0.90
CA ALA A 280 14.74 -6.05 -2.32
C ALA A 280 13.96 -4.77 -2.63
N ILE A 281 13.03 -4.37 -1.75
CA ILE A 281 12.33 -3.09 -1.85
C ILE A 281 13.32 -1.94 -1.74
N TYR A 282 14.17 -1.92 -0.71
CA TYR A 282 15.17 -0.87 -0.52
C TYR A 282 16.05 -0.71 -1.76
N ASN A 283 16.64 -1.80 -2.27
CA ASN A 283 17.47 -1.79 -3.46
C ASN A 283 16.71 -1.23 -4.67
N LYS A 284 15.45 -1.60 -4.84
CA LYS A 284 14.60 -1.14 -5.94
C LYS A 284 14.28 0.35 -5.83
N LEU A 285 13.93 0.83 -4.65
CA LEU A 285 13.66 2.25 -4.41
C LEU A 285 14.90 3.11 -4.66
N THR A 286 16.07 2.67 -4.20
CA THR A 286 17.35 3.32 -4.46
C THR A 286 17.67 3.35 -5.95
N ALA A 287 17.50 2.22 -6.66
CA ALA A 287 17.73 2.15 -8.11
C ALA A 287 16.79 3.08 -8.90
N LEU A 288 15.56 3.25 -8.44
CA LEU A 288 14.59 4.21 -8.99
C LEU A 288 14.83 5.65 -8.53
N LYS A 289 15.84 5.91 -7.68
CA LYS A 289 16.15 7.22 -7.08
C LYS A 289 14.99 7.84 -6.31
N LEU A 290 14.15 7.00 -5.70
CA LEU A 290 13.02 7.43 -4.88
C LEU A 290 13.42 7.71 -3.43
N ILE A 291 14.56 7.18 -3.01
CA ILE A 291 15.18 7.40 -1.71
C ILE A 291 16.69 7.66 -1.91
N GLN A 292 17.31 8.34 -0.95
CA GLN A 292 18.75 8.60 -0.94
C GLN A 292 19.45 7.70 0.09
N HIS A 293 20.77 7.53 -0.08
CA HIS A 293 21.63 6.79 0.84
C HIS A 293 21.88 7.55 2.14
#